data_AF-K5ZGN0-F1
#
_entry.id   AF-K5ZGN0-F1
#
_cell.length_a   1.000
_cell.length_b   1.000
_cell.length_c   1.000
_cell.angle_alpha   90.00
_cell.angle_beta   90.00
_cell.angle_gamma   90.00
#
_symmetry.space_group_name_H-M   'P 1'
#
loop_
_entity.id
_entity.type
_entity.pdbx_description
1 polymer ?
#
loop_
_entity_poly.entity_id
_entity_poly.type
_entity_poly.pdbx_seq_one_letter_code
_entity_poly.pdbx_strand_id
1 'polypeptide(L)'
;GPLVIRYRGGKTVQVQLDLDEQGQQLAFSQIRIAPNRHSIGWLASYGCGRAQPCPLALVVWHEGRPVLRFVAHHGVIESWQFLAGGRQVAVQTRQPDGDTRYWLLATASGLAIADWQPASGARRPAWLAFFTRAHPP
;
A
#
# COMPACT_ATOMS: atom_id res chain seq x y z
N GLY A 1 -3.24 -12.27 -14.31
CA GLY A 1 -4.04 -13.35 -13.69
C GLY A 1 -4.62 -12.84 -12.38
N PRO A 2 -5.69 -13.47 -11.85
CA PRO A 2 -6.27 -13.04 -10.59
C PRO A 2 -5.27 -13.22 -9.44
N LEU A 3 -5.31 -12.34 -8.45
CA LEU A 3 -4.54 -12.54 -7.23
C LEU A 3 -5.20 -13.65 -6.40
N VAL A 4 -4.41 -14.62 -5.96
CA VAL A 4 -4.88 -15.77 -5.20
C VAL A 4 -4.12 -15.87 -3.88
N ILE A 5 -4.86 -15.86 -2.77
CA ILE A 5 -4.32 -16.07 -1.43
C ILE A 5 -4.47 -17.54 -1.05
N ARG A 6 -3.35 -18.20 -0.74
CA ARG A 6 -3.32 -19.59 -0.27
C ARG A 6 -2.97 -19.64 1.22
N TYR A 7 -3.86 -20.21 2.02
CA TYR A 7 -3.64 -20.42 3.44
C TYR A 7 -2.97 -21.77 3.68
N ARG A 8 -2.21 -21.89 4.77
CA ARG A 8 -1.52 -23.14 5.15
C ARG A 8 -2.47 -24.34 5.26
N GLY A 9 -3.71 -24.12 5.67
CA GLY A 9 -4.75 -25.16 5.77
C GLY A 9 -5.40 -25.55 4.43
N GLY A 10 -4.81 -25.18 3.29
CA GLY A 10 -5.32 -25.53 1.96
C GLY A 10 -6.44 -24.63 1.43
N LYS A 11 -7.09 -23.84 2.31
CA LYS A 11 -8.05 -22.81 1.90
C LYS A 11 -7.40 -21.86 0.89
N THR A 12 -8.08 -21.63 -0.22
CA THR A 12 -7.67 -20.69 -1.25
C THR A 12 -8.75 -19.64 -1.42
N VAL A 13 -8.35 -18.38 -1.56
CA VAL A 13 -9.25 -17.25 -1.82
C VAL A 13 -8.78 -16.56 -3.09
N GLN A 14 -9.65 -16.50 -4.09
CA GLN A 14 -9.45 -15.64 -5.24
C GLN A 14 -9.89 -14.22 -4.86
N VAL A 15 -8.95 -13.29 -4.90
CA VAL A 15 -9.20 -11.88 -4.57
C VAL A 15 -9.99 -11.27 -5.71
N GLN A 16 -11.14 -10.67 -5.38
CA GLN A 16 -11.92 -9.88 -6.32
C GLN A 16 -11.14 -8.61 -6.68
N LEU A 17 -11.24 -8.17 -7.93
CA LEU A 17 -10.67 -6.90 -8.34
C LEU A 17 -11.33 -5.77 -7.54
N ASP A 18 -10.51 -4.83 -7.08
CA ASP A 18 -11.02 -3.61 -6.49
C ASP A 18 -11.61 -2.74 -7.61
N LEU A 19 -12.91 -2.46 -7.55
CA LEU A 19 -13.59 -1.62 -8.54
C LEU A 19 -13.52 -0.17 -8.05
N ASP A 20 -12.96 0.71 -8.87
CA ASP A 20 -13.11 2.16 -8.71
C ASP A 20 -14.41 2.64 -9.40
N GLU A 21 -14.68 3.95 -9.36
CA GLU A 21 -15.86 4.55 -9.98
C GLU A 21 -15.88 4.38 -11.51
N GLN A 22 -14.72 4.17 -12.14
CA GLN A 22 -14.59 3.89 -13.57
C GLN A 22 -14.53 2.39 -13.90
N GLY A 23 -14.59 1.52 -12.89
CA GLY A 23 -14.93 0.12 -13.02
C GLY A 23 -13.80 -0.86 -13.25
N GLN A 24 -12.51 -0.54 -13.05
CA GLN A 24 -11.51 -1.63 -13.06
C GLN A 24 -10.13 -1.33 -12.47
N GLN A 25 -9.78 -2.03 -11.38
CA GLN A 25 -8.39 -2.38 -11.12
C GLN A 25 -7.82 -3.17 -12.31
N LEU A 26 -6.73 -2.67 -12.87
CA LEU A 26 -6.06 -3.24 -14.05
C LEU A 26 -4.91 -4.17 -13.67
N ALA A 27 -4.26 -3.96 -12.53
CA ALA A 27 -3.11 -4.75 -12.12
C ALA A 27 -2.93 -4.85 -10.60
N PHE A 28 -2.17 -5.87 -10.19
CA PHE A 28 -1.66 -6.06 -8.83
C PHE A 28 -0.14 -5.91 -8.86
N SER A 29 0.45 -5.18 -7.93
CA SER A 29 1.90 -5.06 -7.82
C SER A 29 2.36 -4.93 -6.36
N GLN A 30 3.68 -5.03 -6.13
CA GLN A 30 4.30 -4.98 -4.80
C GLN A 30 3.56 -5.81 -3.74
N ILE A 31 3.24 -7.07 -4.07
CA ILE A 31 2.54 -7.98 -3.16
C ILE A 31 3.50 -8.35 -2.02
N ARG A 32 3.05 -8.21 -0.76
CA ARG A 32 3.87 -8.54 0.42
C ARG A 32 3.03 -9.26 1.46
N ILE A 33 3.65 -10.22 2.13
CA ILE A 33 3.10 -10.89 3.32
C ILE A 33 3.73 -10.23 4.56
N ALA A 34 2.91 -9.87 5.54
CA ALA A 34 3.40 -9.31 6.80
C ALA A 34 4.29 -10.34 7.54
N PRO A 35 5.31 -9.91 8.31
CA PRO A 35 6.19 -10.82 9.03
C PRO A 35 5.45 -11.79 9.98
N ASN A 36 4.39 -11.33 10.64
CA ASN A 36 3.53 -12.18 11.47
C ASN A 36 2.64 -13.15 10.67
N ARG A 37 2.61 -13.07 9.34
CA ARG A 37 1.80 -13.87 8.42
C ARG A 37 0.28 -13.75 8.60
N HIS A 38 -0.19 -12.73 9.32
CA HIS A 38 -1.62 -12.48 9.52
C HIS A 38 -2.19 -11.50 8.49
N SER A 39 -1.33 -10.88 7.68
CA SER A 39 -1.74 -9.93 6.66
C SER A 39 -1.00 -10.13 5.34
N ILE A 40 -1.67 -9.79 4.25
CA ILE A 40 -1.12 -9.70 2.91
C ILE A 40 -1.59 -8.36 2.33
N GLY A 41 -0.70 -7.62 1.68
CA GLY A 41 -1.09 -6.40 0.98
C GLY A 41 -0.51 -6.34 -0.43
N TRP A 42 -1.08 -5.46 -1.25
CA TRP A 42 -0.65 -5.21 -2.62
C TRP A 42 -1.09 -3.82 -3.07
N LEU A 43 -0.38 -3.27 -4.04
CA LEU A 43 -0.83 -2.11 -4.78
C LEU A 43 -1.80 -2.54 -5.87
N ALA A 44 -2.96 -1.89 -5.89
CA ALA A 44 -3.92 -1.96 -6.97
C ALA A 44 -3.67 -0.78 -7.92
N SER A 45 -3.54 -1.09 -9.21
CA SER A 45 -3.29 -0.09 -10.24
C SER A 45 -4.49 0.11 -11.16
N TYR A 46 -4.70 1.35 -11.59
CA TYR A 46 -5.88 1.80 -12.36
C TYR A 46 -5.46 2.69 -13.54
N GLY A 47 -6.42 2.97 -14.43
CA GLY A 47 -6.23 3.95 -15.50
C GLY A 47 -5.99 5.36 -14.92
N CYS A 48 -5.02 6.08 -15.46
CA CYS A 48 -4.65 7.42 -14.97
C CYS A 48 -4.23 8.38 -16.11
N GLY A 49 -4.71 8.11 -17.34
CA GLY A 49 -4.34 8.89 -18.53
C GLY A 49 -2.90 8.67 -19.02
N ARG A 50 -2.15 7.73 -18.42
CA ARG A 50 -0.81 7.33 -18.85
C ARG A 50 -0.86 6.00 -19.63
N ALA A 51 0.20 5.71 -20.38
CA ALA A 51 0.33 4.45 -21.12
C ALA A 51 0.36 3.20 -20.22
N GLN A 52 0.78 3.36 -18.96
CA GLN A 52 0.82 2.28 -17.96
C GLN A 52 -0.11 2.60 -16.78
N PRO A 53 -0.75 1.59 -16.16
CA PRO A 53 -1.60 1.79 -14.99
C PRO A 53 -0.84 2.42 -13.81
N CYS A 54 -1.50 3.35 -13.10
CA CYS A 54 -0.93 3.98 -11.92
C CYS A 54 -1.31 3.20 -10.66
N PRO A 55 -0.38 2.94 -9.72
CA PRO A 55 -0.70 2.38 -8.41
C PRO A 55 -1.41 3.42 -7.53
N LEU A 56 -2.74 3.41 -7.48
CA LEU A 56 -3.54 4.43 -6.78
C LEU A 56 -4.08 3.96 -5.44
N ALA A 57 -4.13 2.65 -5.20
CA ALA A 57 -4.60 2.12 -3.93
C ALA A 57 -3.67 1.06 -3.36
N LEU A 58 -3.54 1.04 -2.03
CA LEU A 58 -2.97 -0.06 -1.26
C LEU A 58 -4.10 -0.79 -0.57
N VAL A 59 -4.24 -2.08 -0.87
CA VAL A 59 -5.20 -2.96 -0.21
C VAL A 59 -4.43 -3.86 0.76
N VAL A 60 -4.93 -4.00 1.98
CA VAL A 60 -4.45 -5.01 2.93
C VAL A 60 -5.59 -5.91 3.37
N TRP A 61 -5.32 -7.20 3.22
CA TRP A 61 -6.11 -8.30 3.72
C TRP A 61 -5.51 -8.76 5.05
N HIS A 62 -6.32 -8.82 6.11
CA HIS A 62 -5.91 -9.21 7.45
C HIS A 62 -6.91 -10.22 8.01
N GLU A 63 -6.41 -11.33 8.56
CA GLU A 63 -7.23 -12.37 9.21
C GLU A 63 -8.42 -12.84 8.36
N GLY A 64 -8.22 -13.01 7.06
CA GLY A 64 -9.24 -13.58 6.19
C GLY A 64 -10.21 -12.59 5.55
N ARG A 65 -10.08 -11.28 5.78
CA ARG A 65 -10.88 -10.24 5.10
C ARG A 65 -10.06 -9.00 4.70
N PRO A 66 -10.49 -8.20 3.70
CA PRO A 66 -9.94 -6.86 3.48
C PRO A 66 -10.22 -5.96 4.70
N VAL A 67 -9.22 -5.24 5.19
CA VAL A 67 -9.35 -4.34 6.35
C VAL A 67 -8.84 -2.92 6.10
N LEU A 68 -8.03 -2.72 5.06
CA LEU A 68 -7.46 -1.43 4.72
C LEU A 68 -7.52 -1.26 3.21
N ARG A 69 -8.06 -0.13 2.79
CA ARG A 69 -7.97 0.38 1.42
C ARG A 69 -7.54 1.84 1.49
N PHE A 70 -6.24 2.07 1.30
CA PHE A 70 -5.66 3.41 1.29
C PHE A 70 -5.62 3.90 -0.15
N VAL A 71 -6.24 5.05 -0.43
CA VAL A 71 -6.27 5.65 -1.77
C VAL A 71 -5.37 6.88 -1.77
N ALA A 72 -4.45 6.94 -2.72
CA ALA A 72 -3.71 8.16 -3.02
C ALA A 72 -4.64 9.13 -3.78
N HIS A 73 -5.45 9.91 -3.05
CA HIS A 73 -6.39 10.87 -3.64
C HIS A 73 -5.72 11.84 -4.62
N HIS A 74 -4.45 12.17 -4.36
CA HIS A 74 -3.62 12.97 -5.24
C HIS A 74 -2.28 12.22 -5.44
N GLY A 75 -1.95 11.96 -6.70
CA GLY A 75 -0.68 11.33 -7.07
C GLY A 75 -0.70 9.80 -7.16
N VAL A 76 0.45 9.17 -6.90
CA VAL A 76 0.63 7.70 -7.00
C VAL A 76 1.35 7.15 -5.78
N ILE A 77 1.12 5.88 -5.46
CA ILE A 77 1.87 5.16 -4.43
C ILE A 77 3.17 4.64 -5.04
N GLU A 78 4.32 5.16 -4.61
CA GLU A 78 5.63 4.72 -5.10
C GLU A 78 6.11 3.45 -4.38
N SER A 79 5.88 3.38 -3.07
CA SER A 79 6.38 2.30 -2.24
C SER A 79 5.56 2.14 -0.96
N TRP A 80 5.58 0.93 -0.40
CA TRP A 80 4.95 0.64 0.88
C TRP A 80 5.62 -0.56 1.57
N GLN A 81 5.44 -0.68 2.89
CA GLN A 81 5.98 -1.77 3.70
C GLN A 81 5.15 -2.01 4.97
N PHE A 82 5.05 -3.27 5.38
CA PHE A 82 4.67 -3.62 6.76
C PHE A 82 5.78 -3.27 7.75
N LEU A 83 5.43 -2.58 8.83
CA LEU A 83 6.29 -2.25 9.96
C LEU A 83 5.78 -2.91 11.24
N ALA A 84 6.59 -2.84 12.31
CA ALA A 84 6.24 -3.34 13.64
C ALA A 84 5.70 -4.79 13.61
N GLY A 85 6.39 -5.68 12.90
CA GLY A 85 6.00 -7.10 12.75
C GLY A 85 4.73 -7.35 11.93
N GLY A 86 4.17 -6.33 11.27
CA GLY A 86 2.90 -6.43 10.55
C GLY A 86 1.76 -5.63 11.17
N ARG A 87 1.99 -4.94 12.30
CA ARG A 87 0.95 -4.13 12.99
C ARG A 87 0.73 -2.75 12.37
N GLN A 88 1.71 -2.27 11.61
CA GLN A 88 1.65 -0.98 10.94
C GLN A 88 1.96 -1.13 9.46
N VAL A 89 1.48 -0.19 8.66
CA VAL A 89 1.75 -0.07 7.23
C VAL A 89 2.27 1.32 6.97
N ALA A 90 3.44 1.43 6.36
CA ALA A 90 3.96 2.70 5.91
C ALA A 90 3.86 2.82 4.39
N VAL A 91 3.39 3.96 3.92
CA VAL A 91 3.09 4.24 2.50
C VAL A 91 3.81 5.52 2.07
N GLN A 92 4.45 5.49 0.91
CA GLN A 92 5.05 6.64 0.25
C GLN A 92 4.23 6.98 -1.00
N THR A 93 3.78 8.23 -1.07
CA THR A 93 3.06 8.78 -2.22
C THR A 93 3.86 9.89 -2.87
N ARG A 94 3.87 9.92 -4.20
CA ARG A 94 4.35 11.04 -5.01
C ARG A 94 3.17 11.90 -5.42
N GLN A 95 3.18 13.16 -5.02
CA GLN A 95 2.17 14.16 -5.37
C GLN A 95 2.38 14.70 -6.80
N PRO A 96 1.34 15.28 -7.44
CA PRO A 96 1.46 15.81 -8.81
C PRO A 96 2.51 16.92 -8.99
N ASP A 97 2.76 17.70 -7.95
CA ASP A 97 3.79 18.75 -7.89
C ASP A 97 5.22 18.19 -7.72
N GLY A 98 5.37 16.87 -7.58
CA GLY A 98 6.64 16.19 -7.37
C GLY A 98 6.98 15.95 -5.90
N ASP A 99 6.22 16.50 -4.95
CA ASP A 99 6.48 16.32 -3.52
C ASP A 99 6.19 14.89 -3.08
N THR A 100 6.86 14.48 -2.00
CA THR A 100 6.68 13.15 -1.41
C THR A 100 5.99 13.27 -0.07
N ARG A 101 4.89 12.53 0.10
CA ARG A 101 4.18 12.40 1.37
C ARG A 101 4.21 10.96 1.85
N TYR A 102 4.38 10.80 3.15
CA TYR A 102 4.48 9.52 3.82
C TYR A 102 3.35 9.36 4.82
N TRP A 103 2.81 8.16 4.90
CA TRP A 103 1.70 7.80 5.79
C TRP A 103 2.10 6.59 6.61
N LEU A 104 1.69 6.57 7.87
CA LEU A 104 1.77 5.43 8.75
C LEU A 104 0.36 5.07 9.19
N LEU A 105 -0.07 3.84 8.91
CA LEU A 105 -1.42 3.34 9.14
C LEU A 105 -1.38 2.14 10.09
N ALA A 106 -2.43 1.97 10.89
CA ALA A 106 -2.64 0.75 11.66
C ALA A 106 -3.15 -0.37 10.73
N THR A 107 -2.48 -1.52 10.70
CA THR A 107 -2.84 -2.62 9.76
C THR A 107 -4.26 -3.13 9.97
N ALA A 108 -4.69 -3.27 11.23
CA ALA A 108 -5.96 -3.91 11.56
C ALA A 108 -7.20 -3.05 11.25
N SER A 109 -7.05 -1.73 11.15
CA SER A 109 -8.15 -0.78 10.99
C SER A 109 -8.00 0.16 9.81
N GLY A 110 -6.82 0.26 9.21
CA GLY A 110 -6.51 1.26 8.18
C GLY A 110 -6.42 2.70 8.69
N LEU A 111 -6.59 2.94 9.99
CA LEU A 111 -6.53 4.29 10.56
C LEU A 111 -5.13 4.89 10.42
N ALA A 112 -5.08 6.16 10.01
CA ALA A 112 -3.85 6.92 10.00
C ALA A 112 -3.35 7.14 11.44
N ILE A 113 -2.13 6.70 11.70
CA ILE A 113 -1.39 6.92 12.95
C ILE A 113 -0.59 8.21 12.86
N ALA A 114 0.03 8.46 11.70
CA ALA A 114 0.82 9.65 11.43
C ALA A 114 0.95 9.88 9.92
N ASP A 115 1.27 11.11 9.55
CA ASP A 115 1.74 11.46 8.23
C ASP A 115 2.94 12.42 8.34
N TRP A 116 3.75 12.49 7.28
CA TRP A 116 4.91 13.36 7.23
C TRP A 116 5.27 13.70 5.79
N GLN A 117 5.75 14.93 5.57
CA GLN A 117 6.32 15.36 4.29
C GLN A 117 7.58 16.21 4.54
N PRO A 118 8.60 16.16 3.66
CA PRO A 118 9.83 16.93 3.82
C PRO A 118 9.59 18.44 3.97
N ALA A 119 8.65 18.99 3.19
CA ALA A 119 8.31 20.41 3.19
C ALA A 119 7.68 20.91 4.51
N SER A 120 7.26 20.02 5.42
CA SER A 120 6.65 20.41 6.69
C SER A 120 7.62 21.07 7.68
N GLY A 121 8.94 20.95 7.47
CA GLY A 121 9.96 21.39 8.42
C GLY A 121 10.01 20.57 9.72
N ALA A 122 9.10 19.62 9.92
CA ALA A 122 9.09 18.74 11.09
C ALA A 122 10.25 17.73 11.04
N ARG A 123 10.81 17.40 12.21
CA ARG A 123 11.87 16.39 12.34
C ARG A 123 11.42 15.08 11.69
N ARG A 124 12.27 14.55 10.80
CA ARG A 124 12.04 13.28 10.10
C ARG A 124 11.79 12.14 11.10
N PRO A 125 10.63 11.46 11.05
CA PRO A 125 10.34 10.33 11.92
C PRO A 125 11.25 9.12 11.68
N ALA A 126 11.61 8.41 12.76
CA ALA A 126 12.49 7.23 12.69
C ALA A 126 11.92 6.09 11.83
N TRP A 127 10.59 5.95 11.78
CA TRP A 127 9.93 4.92 10.97
C TRP A 127 10.13 5.11 9.46
N LEU A 128 10.66 6.25 8.99
CA LEU A 128 11.02 6.46 7.58
C LEU A 128 12.37 5.85 7.16
N ALA A 129 13.11 5.25 8.09
CA ALA A 129 14.43 4.65 7.82
C ALA A 129 14.39 3.42 6.89
N PHE A 130 13.21 2.92 6.51
CA PHE A 130 13.11 1.86 5.50
C PHE A 130 13.06 2.41 4.07
N PHE A 131 12.45 3.58 3.85
CA PHE A 131 12.36 4.18 2.52
C PHE A 131 13.72 4.63 1.98
N THR A 132 14.68 4.90 2.86
CA THR A 132 16.05 5.25 2.50
C THR A 132 16.89 4.06 2.02
N ARG A 133 16.43 2.82 2.21
CA ARG A 133 17.17 1.61 1.81
C ARG A 133 16.91 1.17 0.36
N ALA A 134 16.17 1.95 -0.42
CA ALA A 134 15.69 1.55 -1.76
C ALA A 134 16.16 2.48 -2.91
N HIS A 135 17.33 3.12 -2.78
CA HIS A 135 18.07 3.59 -3.95
C HIS A 135 19.37 2.79 -4.03
N PRO A 136 19.48 1.78 -4.92
CA PRO A 136 20.78 1.51 -5.48
C PRO A 136 21.18 2.71 -6.36
N PRO A 137 22.48 3.04 -6.44
CA PRO A 137 22.99 4.02 -7.39
C PRO A 137 22.66 3.68 -8.84
#